data_AF-A0A1H8RL62-F1
#
_entry.id   AF-A0A1H8RL62-F1
#
_cell.length_a   1.000
_cell.length_b   1.000
_cell.length_c   1.000
_cell.angle_alpha   90.00
_cell.angle_beta   90.00
_cell.angle_gamma   90.00
#
_symmetry.space_group_name_H-M   'P 1'
#
loop_
_entity.id
_entity.type
_entity.pdbx_description
1 polymer ?
#
loop_
_entity_poly.entity_id
_entity_poly.type
_entity_poly.pdbx_seq_one_letter_code
_entity_poly.pdbx_strand_id
1 'polypeptide(L)'
;MESVETASSLLSLPLSGDLRARTASLHDQAEALLGLPESIADRDEYADWLAHFLAFYHPLERAFGAFSKWDILKPFSAKSTHSQRLIRDLGALGFDVRALSHAPNARIPALPTFAYALGARYVLEGSALGGKVILRNLQQRIGAEIAGATDFFGGAEPAPSSDWRVFKKALDRFGDQRPESCDDVLMGAEETFRALLGWFEPFVVKKKNMVQSPYCGNSLKLATADPPKFLEPVGARK
;
A
#
# COMPACT_ATOMS: atom_id res chain seq x y z
N MET A 1 19.35 44.05 -33.16
CA MET A 1 20.13 43.88 -31.92
C MET A 1 19.56 44.89 -30.97
N GLU A 2 18.78 44.59 -29.96
CA GLU A 2 18.68 43.52 -28.95
C GLU A 2 17.27 43.75 -28.33
N SER A 3 16.50 42.83 -27.77
CA SER A 3 16.55 41.40 -27.52
C SER A 3 15.10 40.99 -27.29
N VAL A 4 14.67 39.92 -27.95
CA VAL A 4 13.42 39.22 -27.64
C VAL A 4 13.80 38.09 -26.71
N GLU A 5 13.70 38.28 -25.40
CA GLU A 5 13.80 37.14 -24.46
C GLU A 5 13.17 37.43 -23.09
N THR A 6 11.87 37.73 -23.07
CA THR A 6 11.06 37.61 -21.85
C THR A 6 9.68 37.10 -22.21
N ALA A 7 9.61 35.87 -22.72
CA ALA A 7 8.35 35.18 -22.95
C ALA A 7 8.54 33.67 -22.78
N SER A 8 8.86 33.22 -21.57
CA SER A 8 8.58 31.84 -21.14
C SER A 8 8.81 31.62 -19.64
N SER A 9 8.17 32.42 -18.77
CA SER A 9 7.80 31.88 -17.45
C SER A 9 6.52 31.08 -17.65
N LEU A 10 6.61 29.97 -18.41
CA LEU A 10 5.51 29.04 -18.57
C LEU A 10 5.21 28.46 -17.18
N LEU A 11 3.93 28.52 -16.80
CA LEU A 11 3.39 28.03 -15.54
C LEU A 11 3.68 26.53 -15.37
N SER A 12 4.86 26.17 -14.86
CA SER A 12 5.13 24.81 -14.41
C SER A 12 4.23 24.54 -13.21
N LEU A 13 3.49 23.44 -13.24
CA LEU A 13 2.74 23.02 -12.07
C LEU A 13 3.73 22.77 -10.92
N PRO A 14 3.31 22.94 -9.65
CA PRO A 14 4.07 22.38 -8.54
C PRO A 14 4.28 20.87 -8.76
N LEU A 15 5.39 20.32 -8.28
CA LEU A 15 5.74 18.90 -8.51
C LEU A 15 4.61 17.94 -8.11
N SER A 16 3.87 18.23 -7.05
CA SER A 16 2.70 17.42 -6.65
C SER A 16 1.53 17.50 -7.64
N GLY A 17 1.40 18.60 -8.36
CA GLY A 17 0.47 18.77 -9.48
C GLY A 17 0.88 17.95 -10.70
N ASP A 18 2.17 17.99 -11.06
CA ASP A 18 2.71 17.16 -12.15
C ASP A 18 2.58 15.67 -11.85
N LEU A 19 2.88 15.25 -10.62
CA LEU A 19 2.67 13.88 -10.16
C LEU A 19 1.23 13.45 -10.36
N ARG A 20 0.26 14.26 -9.89
CA ARG A 20 -1.17 13.97 -10.06
C ARG A 20 -1.55 13.83 -11.53
N ALA A 21 -1.12 14.77 -12.37
CA ALA A 21 -1.46 14.76 -13.79
C ALA A 21 -0.85 13.54 -14.50
N ARG A 22 0.43 13.27 -14.25
CA ARG A 22 1.20 12.22 -14.92
C ARG A 22 0.79 10.81 -14.49
N THR A 23 0.35 10.64 -13.24
CA THR A 23 -0.13 9.35 -12.75
C THR A 23 -1.65 9.15 -12.85
N ALA A 24 -2.41 10.10 -13.40
CA ALA A 24 -3.88 10.05 -13.41
C ALA A 24 -4.43 8.76 -14.05
N SER A 25 -3.98 8.42 -15.26
CA SER A 25 -4.45 7.20 -15.94
C SER A 25 -4.06 5.91 -15.19
N LEU A 26 -2.88 5.88 -14.57
CA LEU A 26 -2.42 4.73 -13.79
C LEU A 26 -3.21 4.59 -12.47
N HIS A 27 -3.58 5.72 -11.86
CA HIS A 27 -4.47 5.75 -10.71
C HIS A 27 -5.85 5.21 -11.06
N ASP A 28 -6.46 5.68 -12.16
CA ASP A 28 -7.78 5.21 -12.62
C ASP A 28 -7.76 3.70 -12.94
N GLN A 29 -6.68 3.21 -13.56
CA GLN A 29 -6.47 1.78 -13.77
C GLN A 29 -6.39 1.00 -12.46
N ALA A 30 -5.70 1.55 -11.45
CA ALA A 30 -5.59 0.90 -10.14
C ALA A 30 -6.95 0.86 -9.43
N GLU A 31 -7.73 1.95 -9.44
CA GLU A 31 -9.08 1.95 -8.86
C GLU A 31 -9.99 0.92 -9.55
N ALA A 32 -9.99 0.89 -10.89
CA ALA A 32 -10.79 -0.06 -11.65
C ALA A 32 -10.35 -1.52 -11.44
N LEU A 33 -9.04 -1.78 -11.33
CA LEU A 33 -8.52 -3.12 -11.07
C LEU A 33 -8.89 -3.60 -9.67
N LEU A 34 -8.68 -2.77 -8.65
CA LEU A 34 -8.89 -3.16 -7.26
C LEU A 34 -10.38 -3.30 -6.94
N GLY A 35 -11.23 -2.43 -7.50
CA GLY A 35 -12.68 -2.48 -7.32
C GLY A 35 -13.13 -2.43 -5.85
N LEU A 36 -12.35 -1.76 -5.00
CA LEU A 36 -12.63 -1.64 -3.57
C LEU A 36 -13.67 -0.54 -3.33
N PRO A 37 -14.59 -0.72 -2.37
CA PRO A 37 -14.76 -1.86 -1.46
C PRO A 37 -15.58 -3.05 -2.03
N GLU A 38 -16.18 -2.93 -3.20
CA GLU A 38 -17.15 -3.90 -3.76
C GLU A 38 -16.54 -5.28 -4.00
N SER A 39 -15.24 -5.37 -4.26
CA SER A 39 -14.49 -6.61 -4.46
C SER A 39 -14.18 -7.42 -3.19
N ILE A 40 -14.76 -7.00 -2.05
CA ILE A 40 -14.67 -7.67 -0.76
C ILE A 40 -16.06 -8.10 -0.34
N ALA A 41 -16.37 -9.40 -0.40
CA ALA A 41 -17.67 -9.95 -0.04
C ALA A 41 -17.82 -10.21 1.47
N ASP A 42 -16.78 -10.75 2.10
CA ASP A 42 -16.80 -11.25 3.48
C ASP A 42 -15.47 -11.01 4.20
N ARG A 43 -15.39 -11.48 5.45
CA ARG A 43 -14.21 -11.41 6.31
C ARG A 43 -12.97 -12.10 5.74
N ASP A 44 -13.12 -13.25 5.09
CA ASP A 44 -11.99 -14.01 4.56
C ASP A 44 -11.41 -13.29 3.34
N GLU A 45 -12.28 -12.77 2.47
CA GLU A 45 -11.83 -11.92 1.36
C GLU A 45 -11.16 -10.64 1.86
N TYR A 46 -11.68 -10.04 2.93
CA TYR A 46 -11.04 -8.88 3.56
C TYR A 46 -9.62 -9.21 4.02
N ALA A 47 -9.44 -10.34 4.71
CA ALA A 47 -8.12 -10.81 5.13
C ALA A 47 -7.19 -11.07 3.94
N ASP A 48 -7.68 -11.69 2.85
CA ASP A 48 -6.92 -11.91 1.61
C ASP A 48 -6.41 -10.59 1.01
N TRP A 49 -7.27 -9.57 0.96
CA TRP A 49 -6.90 -8.23 0.50
C TRP A 49 -5.83 -7.60 1.37
N LEU A 50 -6.00 -7.62 2.70
CA LEU A 50 -4.99 -7.10 3.63
C LEU A 50 -3.65 -7.82 3.49
N ALA A 51 -3.67 -9.15 3.35
CA ALA A 51 -2.47 -9.94 3.12
C ALA A 51 -1.76 -9.57 1.81
N HIS A 52 -2.51 -9.34 0.72
CA HIS A 52 -1.93 -8.92 -0.56
C HIS A 52 -1.37 -7.50 -0.52
N PHE A 53 -2.02 -6.56 0.19
CA PHE A 53 -1.44 -5.25 0.46
C PHE A 53 -0.16 -5.36 1.29
N LEU A 54 -0.14 -6.19 2.33
CA LEU A 54 1.03 -6.37 3.18
C LEU A 54 2.21 -6.95 2.39
N ALA A 55 1.94 -7.95 1.56
CA ALA A 55 2.95 -8.59 0.74
C ALA A 55 3.64 -7.61 -0.23
N PHE A 56 2.95 -6.57 -0.71
CA PHE A 56 3.51 -5.53 -1.58
C PHE A 56 4.12 -4.36 -0.80
N TYR A 57 3.41 -3.81 0.19
CA TYR A 57 3.86 -2.64 0.94
C TYR A 57 5.05 -2.94 1.85
N HIS A 58 5.13 -4.13 2.45
CA HIS A 58 6.23 -4.46 3.37
C HIS A 58 7.62 -4.37 2.74
N PRO A 59 7.92 -5.07 1.63
CA PRO A 59 9.23 -4.97 0.98
C PRO A 59 9.52 -3.55 0.44
N LEU A 60 8.51 -2.84 -0.06
CA LEU A 60 8.68 -1.46 -0.53
C LEU A 60 8.97 -0.47 0.61
N GLU A 61 8.22 -0.53 1.71
CA GLU A 61 8.48 0.28 2.90
C GLU A 61 9.85 -0.04 3.52
N ARG A 62 10.33 -1.29 3.43
CA ARG A 62 11.71 -1.65 3.81
C ARG A 62 12.75 -1.04 2.87
N ALA A 63 12.49 -1.02 1.56
CA ALA A 63 13.41 -0.41 0.58
C ALA A 63 13.61 1.09 0.83
N PHE A 64 12.61 1.80 1.35
CA PHE A 64 12.77 3.19 1.78
C PHE A 64 13.85 3.38 2.85
N GLY A 65 14.11 2.37 3.68
CA GLY A 65 15.15 2.39 4.72
C GLY A 65 16.58 2.50 4.17
N ALA A 66 16.80 2.26 2.88
CA ALA A 66 18.11 2.45 2.24
C ALA A 66 18.47 3.93 2.02
N PHE A 67 17.52 4.86 2.19
CA PHE A 67 17.73 6.28 1.96
C PHE A 67 17.70 7.07 3.27
N SER A 68 18.60 8.05 3.41
CA SER A 68 18.74 8.89 4.61
C SER A 68 18.14 10.29 4.48
N LYS A 69 17.75 10.72 3.27
CA LYS A 69 17.33 12.10 2.97
C LYS A 69 15.85 12.41 3.28
N TRP A 70 15.17 11.53 4.02
CA TRP A 70 13.73 11.67 4.31
C TRP A 70 13.35 12.90 5.14
N ASP A 71 14.31 13.51 5.83
CA ASP A 71 14.11 14.74 6.59
C ASP A 71 13.64 15.93 5.74
N ILE A 72 13.84 15.87 4.41
CA ILE A 72 13.27 16.86 3.46
C ILE A 72 11.74 16.92 3.51
N LEU A 73 11.07 15.86 4.00
CA LEU A 73 9.62 15.82 4.15
C LEU A 73 9.12 16.60 5.37
N LYS A 74 9.99 16.98 6.31
CA LYS A 74 9.56 17.69 7.54
C LYS A 74 8.74 18.95 7.20
N PRO A 75 7.61 19.19 7.89
CA PRO A 75 7.17 18.50 9.12
C PRO A 75 6.34 17.21 8.91
N PHE A 76 6.17 16.74 7.67
CA PHE A 76 5.57 15.43 7.43
C PHE A 76 6.47 14.31 7.99
N SER A 77 5.86 13.32 8.62
CA SER A 77 6.55 12.15 9.17
C SER A 77 6.86 11.17 8.05
N ALA A 78 8.14 10.94 7.78
CA ALA A 78 8.56 9.90 6.83
C ALA A 78 8.41 8.47 7.37
N LYS A 79 7.86 8.28 8.59
CA LYS A 79 7.69 6.96 9.17
C LYS A 79 6.70 6.15 8.33
N SER A 80 7.18 5.09 7.72
CA SER A 80 6.35 4.07 7.06
C SER A 80 5.51 3.33 8.10
N THR A 81 4.19 3.33 7.94
CA THR A 81 3.26 2.74 8.93
C THR A 81 2.20 1.86 8.30
N HIS A 82 2.13 1.74 6.97
CA HIS A 82 1.09 0.95 6.30
C HIS A 82 1.21 -0.53 6.64
N SER A 83 2.43 -1.09 6.54
CA SER A 83 2.66 -2.50 6.88
C SER A 83 2.37 -2.80 8.35
N GLN A 84 2.66 -1.87 9.25
CA GLN A 84 2.38 -2.04 10.68
C GLN A 84 0.88 -2.12 10.95
N ARG A 85 0.07 -1.29 10.28
CA ARG A 85 -1.39 -1.32 10.39
C ARG A 85 -1.96 -2.62 9.79
N LEU A 86 -1.47 -3.03 8.63
CA LEU A 86 -1.84 -4.30 7.99
C LEU A 86 -1.55 -5.50 8.89
N ILE A 87 -0.37 -5.53 9.52
CA ILE A 87 0.01 -6.61 10.46
C ILE A 87 -0.94 -6.66 11.66
N ARG A 88 -1.31 -5.50 12.22
CA ARG A 88 -2.26 -5.44 13.35
C ARG A 88 -3.63 -5.95 12.95
N ASP A 89 -4.14 -5.51 11.80
CA ASP A 89 -5.46 -5.93 11.32
C ASP A 89 -5.50 -7.44 11.05
N LEU A 90 -4.48 -7.99 10.38
CA LEU A 90 -4.36 -9.43 10.16
C LEU A 90 -4.26 -10.21 11.48
N GLY A 91 -3.52 -9.67 12.46
CA GLY A 91 -3.43 -10.26 13.80
C GLY A 91 -4.75 -10.22 14.56
N ALA A 92 -5.51 -9.12 14.46
CA ALA A 92 -6.86 -9.00 15.03
C ALA A 92 -7.85 -9.99 14.39
N LEU A 93 -7.64 -10.33 13.12
CA LEU A 93 -8.36 -11.39 12.42
C LEU A 93 -7.80 -12.80 12.71
N GLY A 94 -6.80 -12.94 13.58
CA GLY A 94 -6.23 -14.25 13.97
C GLY A 94 -5.34 -14.91 12.91
N PHE A 95 -4.88 -14.17 11.89
CA PHE A 95 -3.94 -14.69 10.88
C PHE A 95 -2.49 -14.59 11.35
N ASP A 96 -1.70 -15.65 11.12
CA ASP A 96 -0.25 -15.59 11.35
C ASP A 96 0.46 -14.93 10.16
N VAL A 97 0.80 -13.65 10.32
CA VAL A 97 1.52 -12.87 9.31
C VAL A 97 2.88 -13.44 8.91
N ARG A 98 3.50 -14.29 9.75
CA ARG A 98 4.80 -14.91 9.46
C ARG A 98 4.70 -15.99 8.39
N ALA A 99 3.49 -16.52 8.15
CA ALA A 99 3.24 -17.51 7.11
C ALA A 99 2.99 -16.86 5.73
N LEU A 100 2.88 -15.53 5.65
CA LEU A 100 2.60 -14.83 4.40
C LEU A 100 3.84 -14.78 3.50
N SER A 101 3.62 -15.12 2.23
CA SER A 101 4.63 -14.89 1.18
C SER A 101 4.61 -13.42 0.77
N HIS A 102 5.78 -12.79 0.72
CA HIS A 102 5.92 -11.41 0.25
C HIS A 102 6.08 -11.33 -1.27
N ALA A 103 5.79 -10.17 -1.83
CA ALA A 103 6.12 -9.89 -3.23
C ALA A 103 7.63 -10.09 -3.43
N PRO A 104 8.06 -10.85 -4.46
CA PRO A 104 9.46 -10.93 -4.83
C PRO A 104 10.00 -9.52 -5.08
N ASN A 105 11.30 -9.29 -4.81
CA ASN A 105 11.93 -7.99 -5.08
C ASN A 105 11.74 -7.53 -6.54
N ALA A 106 11.60 -8.46 -7.48
CA ALA A 106 11.32 -8.17 -8.89
C ALA A 106 9.91 -7.61 -9.16
N ARG A 107 9.00 -7.64 -8.17
CA ARG A 107 7.62 -7.14 -8.29
C ARG A 107 7.37 -5.84 -7.51
N ILE A 108 8.37 -5.31 -6.80
CA ILE A 108 8.34 -3.93 -6.30
C ILE A 108 9.11 -3.02 -7.27
N PRO A 109 8.79 -1.70 -7.33
CA PRO A 109 9.52 -0.80 -8.22
C PRO A 109 11.00 -0.71 -7.84
N ALA A 110 11.86 -0.55 -8.85
CA ALA A 110 13.26 -0.26 -8.60
C ALA A 110 13.39 1.17 -8.06
N LEU A 111 14.22 1.36 -7.03
CA LEU A 111 14.47 2.68 -6.44
C LEU A 111 15.96 3.03 -6.62
N PRO A 112 16.41 3.43 -7.82
CA PRO A 112 17.82 3.72 -8.09
C PRO A 112 18.31 4.99 -7.38
N THR A 113 17.42 5.94 -7.12
CA THR A 113 17.74 7.21 -6.47
C THR A 113 16.73 7.55 -5.37
N PHE A 114 17.09 8.50 -4.51
CA PHE A 114 16.16 9.02 -3.51
C PHE A 114 14.93 9.69 -4.15
N ALA A 115 15.09 10.31 -5.32
CA ALA A 115 13.99 10.94 -6.04
C ALA A 115 12.96 9.90 -6.50
N TYR A 116 13.40 8.75 -7.03
CA TYR A 116 12.50 7.61 -7.30
C TYR A 116 11.76 7.14 -6.05
N ALA A 117 12.47 6.99 -4.92
CA ALA A 117 11.86 6.61 -3.65
C ALA A 117 10.81 7.63 -3.16
N LEU A 118 11.07 8.92 -3.38
CA LEU A 118 10.15 10.00 -3.04
C LEU A 118 8.86 9.93 -3.89
N GLY A 119 8.99 9.61 -5.19
CA GLY A 119 7.85 9.32 -6.08
C GLY A 119 7.05 8.09 -5.64
N ALA A 120 7.73 7.01 -5.30
CA ALA A 120 7.09 5.81 -4.75
C ALA A 120 6.34 6.10 -3.44
N ARG A 121 6.92 6.94 -2.58
CA ARG A 121 6.27 7.39 -1.34
C ARG A 121 5.00 8.19 -1.61
N TYR A 122 4.99 9.05 -2.64
CA TYR A 122 3.79 9.78 -3.05
C TYR A 122 2.62 8.84 -3.37
N VAL A 123 2.89 7.74 -4.08
CA VAL A 123 1.85 6.75 -4.41
C VAL A 123 1.30 6.10 -3.14
N LEU A 124 2.17 5.61 -2.25
CA LEU A 124 1.75 4.91 -1.02
C LEU A 124 0.92 5.80 -0.09
N GLU A 125 1.36 7.04 0.12
CA GLU A 125 0.64 8.00 0.96
C GLU A 125 -0.67 8.49 0.29
N GLY A 126 -0.67 8.66 -1.03
CA GLY A 126 -1.84 9.07 -1.79
C GLY A 126 -2.94 8.00 -1.83
N SER A 127 -2.57 6.72 -2.00
CA SER A 127 -3.49 5.58 -2.01
C SER A 127 -4.22 5.38 -0.68
N ALA A 128 -3.69 5.90 0.43
CA ALA A 128 -4.32 5.79 1.75
C ALA A 128 -5.52 6.75 1.95
N LEU A 129 -5.73 7.74 1.07
CA LEU A 129 -6.73 8.80 1.26
C LEU A 129 -8.17 8.32 1.08
N GLY A 130 -8.39 7.32 0.22
CA GLY A 130 -9.70 6.68 0.02
C GLY A 130 -10.08 5.69 1.12
N GLY A 131 -9.14 5.33 2.01
CA GLY A 131 -9.30 4.22 2.96
C GLY A 131 -10.52 4.37 3.87
N LYS A 132 -10.80 5.57 4.40
CA LYS A 132 -11.93 5.79 5.31
C LYS A 132 -13.28 5.58 4.63
N VAL A 133 -13.38 5.84 3.33
CA VAL A 133 -14.61 5.58 2.54
C VAL A 133 -14.78 4.08 2.34
N ILE A 134 -13.71 3.38 1.96
CA ILE A 134 -13.67 1.92 1.84
C ILE A 134 -14.10 1.28 3.18
N LEU A 135 -13.46 1.68 4.28
CA LEU A 135 -13.77 1.16 5.61
C LEU A 135 -15.23 1.38 6.00
N ARG A 136 -15.78 2.58 5.77
CA ARG A 136 -17.17 2.88 6.10
C ARG A 136 -18.13 1.94 5.37
N ASN A 137 -17.90 1.67 4.08
CA ASN A 137 -18.73 0.74 3.31
C ASN A 137 -18.59 -0.69 3.83
N LEU A 138 -17.36 -1.13 4.10
CA LEU A 138 -17.10 -2.46 4.68
C LEU A 138 -17.80 -2.63 6.03
N GLN A 139 -17.76 -1.61 6.89
CA GLN A 139 -18.43 -1.64 8.19
C GLN A 139 -19.94 -1.79 8.09
N GLN A 140 -20.56 -1.25 7.03
CA GLN A 140 -22.00 -1.41 6.79
C GLN A 140 -22.39 -2.83 6.38
N ARG A 141 -21.49 -3.56 5.70
CA ARG A 141 -21.77 -4.91 5.16
C ARG A 141 -21.28 -6.04 6.06
N ILE A 142 -20.06 -5.92 6.57
CA ILE A 142 -19.33 -6.98 7.30
C ILE A 142 -18.72 -6.48 8.62
N GLY A 143 -19.17 -5.33 9.13
CA GLY A 143 -18.51 -4.62 10.24
C GLY A 143 -18.37 -5.42 11.54
N ALA A 144 -19.30 -6.33 11.83
CA ALA A 144 -19.21 -7.21 12.99
C ALA A 144 -18.06 -8.23 12.86
N GLU A 145 -17.76 -8.68 11.64
CA GLU A 145 -16.77 -9.71 11.36
C GLU A 145 -15.34 -9.17 11.30
N ILE A 146 -15.19 -7.89 10.95
CA ILE A 146 -13.91 -7.18 10.87
C ILE A 146 -13.69 -6.23 12.05
N ALA A 147 -14.47 -6.38 13.12
CA ALA A 147 -14.37 -5.54 14.31
C ALA A 147 -12.94 -5.60 14.89
N GLY A 148 -12.30 -4.44 15.05
CA GLY A 148 -10.93 -4.34 15.55
C GLY A 148 -9.82 -4.54 14.49
N ALA A 149 -10.17 -4.84 13.24
CA ALA A 149 -9.23 -4.96 12.12
C ALA A 149 -9.42 -3.80 11.14
N THR A 150 -9.32 -2.57 11.63
CA THR A 150 -9.67 -1.35 10.89
C THR A 150 -8.54 -0.36 10.73
N ASP A 151 -7.34 -0.64 11.25
CA ASP A 151 -6.23 0.31 11.29
C ASP A 151 -5.79 0.69 9.87
N PHE A 152 -5.67 -0.26 8.95
CA PHE A 152 -5.11 -0.01 7.62
C PHE A 152 -5.95 1.00 6.82
N PHE A 153 -7.24 0.70 6.63
CA PHE A 153 -8.17 1.58 5.92
C PHE A 153 -8.64 2.77 6.79
N GLY A 154 -8.60 2.65 8.11
CA GLY A 154 -8.82 3.76 9.04
C GLY A 154 -7.75 4.84 8.93
N GLY A 155 -6.55 4.47 8.50
CA GLY A 155 -5.42 5.35 8.30
C GLY A 155 -4.63 5.60 9.59
N ALA A 156 -3.64 6.48 9.51
CA ALA A 156 -2.93 6.94 10.70
C ALA A 156 -3.87 7.79 11.58
N GLU A 157 -3.60 7.78 12.89
CA GLU A 157 -4.22 8.72 13.83
C GLU A 157 -4.07 10.16 13.31
N PRO A 158 -5.12 10.99 13.38
CA PRO A 158 -5.06 12.35 12.87
C PRO A 158 -3.93 13.16 13.54
N ALA A 159 -2.88 13.46 12.78
CA ALA A 159 -1.79 14.32 13.20
C ALA A 159 -1.40 15.28 12.07
N PRO A 160 -0.95 16.51 12.37
CA PRO A 160 -0.44 17.42 11.34
C PRO A 160 0.70 16.79 10.52
N SER A 161 1.51 15.94 11.15
CA SER A 161 2.63 15.22 10.53
C SER A 161 2.20 14.09 9.58
N SER A 162 0.90 13.76 9.51
CA SER A 162 0.33 12.79 8.56
C SER A 162 -0.67 13.44 7.60
N ASP A 163 -0.76 14.78 7.59
CA ASP A 163 -1.65 15.50 6.67
C ASP A 163 -1.06 15.50 5.26
N TRP A 164 -1.84 15.00 4.30
CA TRP A 164 -1.48 14.96 2.88
C TRP A 164 -1.07 16.31 2.30
N ARG A 165 -1.68 17.40 2.76
CA ARG A 165 -1.32 18.75 2.31
C ARG A 165 0.09 19.12 2.77
N VAL A 166 0.53 18.64 3.94
CA VAL A 166 1.88 18.86 4.44
C VAL A 166 2.89 18.09 3.61
N PHE A 167 2.57 16.83 3.25
CA PHE A 167 3.41 16.04 2.34
C PHE A 167 3.57 16.72 0.97
N LYS A 168 2.47 17.13 0.33
CA LYS A 168 2.52 17.81 -0.97
C LYS A 168 3.34 19.09 -0.93
N LYS A 169 3.18 19.93 0.10
CA LYS A 169 4.01 21.13 0.28
C LYS A 169 5.50 20.81 0.39
N ALA A 170 5.86 19.71 1.05
CA ALA A 170 7.25 19.28 1.15
C ALA A 170 7.80 18.77 -0.19
N LEU A 171 6.97 18.07 -0.99
CA LEU A 171 7.29 17.68 -2.36
C LEU A 171 7.49 18.89 -3.28
N ASP A 172 6.57 19.85 -3.24
CA ASP A 172 6.65 21.05 -4.06
C ASP A 172 7.95 21.83 -3.76
N ARG A 173 8.27 22.00 -2.46
CA ARG A 173 9.55 22.58 -2.03
C ARG A 173 10.77 21.78 -2.53
N PHE A 174 10.70 20.46 -2.52
CA PHE A 174 11.78 19.62 -3.06
C PHE A 174 11.96 19.88 -4.56
N GLY A 175 10.87 19.91 -5.33
CA GLY A 175 10.91 20.20 -6.76
C GLY A 175 11.49 21.57 -7.09
N ASP A 176 11.08 22.61 -6.33
CA ASP A 176 11.62 23.97 -6.51
C ASP A 176 13.13 24.04 -6.24
N GLN A 177 13.62 23.27 -5.28
CA GLN A 177 15.04 23.24 -4.90
C GLN A 177 15.89 22.32 -5.77
N ARG A 178 15.27 21.33 -6.42
CA ARG A 178 15.91 20.24 -7.17
C ARG A 178 15.16 19.95 -8.47
N PRO A 179 15.02 20.94 -9.37
CA PRO A 179 14.30 20.74 -10.62
C PRO A 179 14.89 19.62 -11.48
N GLU A 180 16.21 19.38 -11.39
CA GLU A 180 16.91 18.28 -12.07
C GLU A 180 16.48 16.89 -11.60
N SER A 181 15.83 16.78 -10.44
CA SER A 181 15.37 15.52 -9.86
C SER A 181 13.87 15.28 -10.05
N CYS A 182 13.12 16.24 -10.60
CA CYS A 182 11.66 16.13 -10.75
C CYS A 182 11.26 14.94 -11.64
N ASP A 183 11.96 14.73 -12.76
CA ASP A 183 11.68 13.61 -13.67
C ASP A 183 11.84 12.26 -12.97
N ASP A 184 12.88 12.08 -12.16
CA ASP A 184 13.09 10.88 -11.35
C ASP A 184 11.96 10.65 -10.35
N VAL A 185 11.44 11.71 -9.71
CA VAL A 185 10.29 11.61 -8.81
C VAL A 185 9.05 11.14 -9.58
N LEU A 186 8.80 11.72 -10.75
CA LEU A 186 7.67 11.35 -11.58
C LEU A 186 7.80 9.89 -12.07
N MET A 187 8.98 9.48 -12.53
CA MET A 187 9.26 8.10 -12.96
C MET A 187 9.06 7.10 -11.82
N GLY A 188 9.59 7.39 -10.63
CA GLY A 188 9.39 6.54 -9.45
C GLY A 188 7.92 6.34 -9.09
N ALA A 189 7.09 7.38 -9.22
CA ALA A 189 5.65 7.27 -8.99
C ALA A 189 4.96 6.38 -10.06
N GLU A 190 5.25 6.59 -11.34
CA GLU A 190 4.68 5.76 -12.40
C GLU A 190 5.09 4.29 -12.28
N GLU A 191 6.37 4.01 -12.03
CA GLU A 191 6.87 2.65 -11.84
C GLU A 191 6.21 1.97 -10.62
N THR A 192 5.95 2.73 -9.56
CA THR A 192 5.24 2.21 -8.39
C THR A 192 3.81 1.81 -8.71
N PHE A 193 3.08 2.62 -9.49
CA PHE A 193 1.76 2.23 -9.97
C PHE A 193 1.81 1.01 -10.89
N ARG A 194 2.75 0.94 -11.84
CA ARG A 194 2.90 -0.23 -12.73
C ARG A 194 3.20 -1.50 -11.95
N ALA A 195 4.07 -1.41 -10.94
CA ALA A 195 4.38 -2.52 -10.05
C ALA A 195 3.16 -2.95 -9.22
N LEU A 196 2.38 -1.99 -8.71
CA LEU A 196 1.13 -2.26 -7.99
C LEU A 196 0.12 -2.98 -8.90
N LEU A 197 -0.12 -2.46 -10.11
CA LEU A 197 -1.02 -3.08 -11.08
C LEU A 197 -0.59 -4.52 -11.42
N GLY A 198 0.69 -4.73 -11.75
CA GLY A 198 1.21 -6.05 -12.06
C GLY A 198 1.21 -7.01 -10.86
N TRP A 199 1.26 -6.50 -9.63
CA TRP A 199 1.13 -7.31 -8.42
C TRP A 199 -0.33 -7.74 -8.18
N PHE A 200 -1.29 -6.82 -8.31
CA PHE A 200 -2.70 -7.08 -8.00
C PHE A 200 -3.47 -7.76 -9.14
N GLU A 201 -3.04 -7.62 -10.39
CA GLU A 201 -3.76 -8.19 -11.54
C GLU A 201 -3.95 -9.71 -11.43
N PRO A 202 -2.91 -10.54 -11.21
CA PRO A 202 -3.09 -11.98 -11.05
C PRO A 202 -3.99 -12.36 -9.87
N PHE A 203 -3.95 -11.58 -8.78
CA PHE A 203 -4.79 -11.78 -7.60
C PHE A 203 -6.26 -11.54 -7.91
N VAL A 204 -6.59 -10.41 -8.56
CA VAL A 204 -7.96 -10.06 -8.93
C VAL A 204 -8.53 -11.04 -9.97
N VAL A 205 -7.74 -11.41 -10.98
CA VAL A 205 -8.15 -12.40 -12.01
C VAL A 205 -8.47 -13.75 -11.37
N LYS A 206 -7.62 -14.24 -10.46
CA LYS A 206 -7.86 -15.49 -9.74
C LYS A 206 -9.18 -15.45 -8.96
N LYS A 207 -9.46 -14.35 -8.25
CA LYS A 207 -10.73 -14.17 -7.51
C LYS A 207 -11.95 -14.20 -8.44
N LYS A 208 -11.91 -13.49 -9.58
CA LYS A 208 -13.01 -13.51 -10.56
C LYS A 208 -13.29 -14.92 -11.08
N ASN A 209 -12.24 -15.70 -11.36
CA ASN A 209 -12.38 -17.08 -11.84
C ASN A 209 -12.94 -18.03 -10.77
N MET A 210 -12.64 -17.79 -9.48
CA MET A 210 -13.19 -18.57 -8.37
C MET A 210 -14.69 -18.30 -8.16
N VAL A 211 -15.13 -17.04 -8.32
CA VAL A 211 -16.54 -16.66 -8.21
C VAL A 211 -17.37 -17.20 -9.39
N GLN A 212 -16.78 -17.32 -10.58
CA GLN A 212 -17.45 -17.85 -11.78
C GLN A 212 -17.40 -19.38 -11.91
N SER A 213 -16.65 -20.08 -11.04
CA SER A 213 -16.60 -21.55 -11.04
C SER A 213 -17.69 -22.13 -10.13
N PRO A 214 -18.64 -22.94 -10.64
CA PRO A 214 -19.64 -23.63 -9.81
C PRO A 214 -19.05 -24.72 -8.89
N TYR A 215 -17.73 -24.91 -8.93
CA TYR A 215 -17.00 -25.82 -8.04
C TYR A 215 -15.78 -25.08 -7.48
N CYS A 216 -15.81 -24.75 -6.19
CA CYS A 216 -14.71 -24.90 -5.21
C CYS A 216 -14.75 -23.78 -4.16
N GLY A 217 -15.34 -24.09 -3.00
CA GLY A 217 -15.00 -23.45 -1.74
C GLY A 217 -13.74 -24.10 -1.18
N ASN A 218 -12.72 -23.29 -0.90
CA ASN A 218 -11.79 -23.49 0.22
C ASN A 218 -10.94 -22.23 0.37
N SER A 219 -11.38 -21.35 1.27
CA SER A 219 -10.57 -20.31 1.91
C SER A 219 -9.34 -20.93 2.56
N LEU A 220 -8.29 -20.12 2.76
CA LEU A 220 -7.10 -20.49 3.51
C LEU A 220 -7.50 -21.21 4.80
N LYS A 221 -7.18 -22.50 4.90
CA LYS A 221 -7.47 -23.27 6.11
C LYS A 221 -6.68 -22.69 7.27
N LEU A 222 -7.38 -22.37 8.35
CA LEU A 222 -6.80 -22.17 9.67
C LEU A 222 -5.85 -23.34 9.96
N ALA A 223 -4.61 -23.03 10.31
CA ALA A 223 -3.74 -23.99 10.96
C ALA A 223 -4.28 -24.25 12.38
N THR A 224 -5.19 -25.22 12.52
CA THR A 224 -5.47 -25.83 13.82
C THR A 224 -4.30 -26.77 14.13
N ALA A 225 -3.33 -26.27 14.89
CA ALA A 225 -2.32 -27.13 15.49
C ALA A 225 -3.02 -28.02 16.53
N ASP A 226 -2.97 -29.34 16.35
CA ASP A 226 -3.35 -30.30 17.38
C ASP A 226 -2.48 -30.06 18.63
N PRO A 227 -3.05 -30.05 19.85
CA PRO A 227 -2.25 -30.01 21.06
C PRO A 227 -1.44 -31.31 21.18
N PRO A 228 -0.19 -31.25 21.70
CA PRO A 228 0.65 -32.43 21.83
C PRO A 228 0.00 -33.46 22.76
N LYS A 229 -0.11 -34.70 22.28
CA LYS A 229 -0.51 -35.85 23.11
C LYS A 229 0.52 -36.03 24.23
N PHE A 230 0.10 -35.79 25.47
CA PHE A 230 0.81 -36.24 26.66
C PHE A 230 0.93 -37.77 26.64
N LEU A 231 2.16 -38.28 26.69
CA LEU A 231 2.43 -39.67 27.01
C LEU A 231 2.33 -39.83 28.54
N GLU A 232 1.22 -40.41 28.98
CA GLU A 232 1.05 -40.97 30.33
C GLU A 232 1.92 -42.25 30.48
N PRO A 233 2.34 -42.60 31.71
CA PRO A 233 3.51 -43.42 31.97
C PRO A 233 3.24 -44.91 31.74
N VAL A 234 4.21 -45.60 31.12
CA VAL A 234 4.24 -47.06 31.08
C VAL A 234 4.54 -47.57 32.49
N GLY A 235 3.49 -47.97 33.19
CA GLY A 235 3.62 -48.83 34.35
C GLY A 235 4.11 -50.22 33.93
N ALA A 236 5.17 -50.70 34.56
CA ALA A 236 5.47 -52.12 34.65
C ALA A 236 5.60 -52.48 36.13
N ARG A 237 4.72 -53.37 36.57
CA ARG A 237 4.73 -54.02 37.88
C ARG A 237 5.71 -55.18 37.89
N LYS A 238 6.28 -55.40 39.08
CA LYS A 238 7.04 -56.54 39.62
C LYS A 238 8.49 -56.68 39.20
#